data_AF-A0A6S7BLL3-F1
#
_entry.id   AF-A0A6S7BLL3-F1
#
_cell.length_a   1.000
_cell.length_b   1.000
_cell.length_c   1.000
_cell.angle_alpha   90.00
_cell.angle_beta   90.00
_cell.angle_gamma   90.00
#
_symmetry.space_group_name_H-M   'P 1'
#
loop_
_entity.id
_entity.type
_entity.pdbx_description
1 polymer ?
#
loop_
_entity_poly.entity_id
_entity_poly.type
_entity_poly.pdbx_seq_one_letter_code
_entity_poly.pdbx_strand_id
1 'polypeptide(L)' 'MNMTLPPPLDAYLKAETTSDTGPLANCFAADAVVRDEGRTIEGLEAIQAWKKDSKARYQYNVEPLDVSQDVAPP' A
#
# COMPACT_ATOMS: atom_id res chain seq x y z
N MET A 1 8.36 -7.03 -13.81
CA MET A 1 9.32 -7.61 -12.83
C MET A 1 8.83 -8.98 -12.38
N ASN A 2 9.65 -10.02 -12.50
CA ASN A 2 9.42 -11.34 -11.88
C ASN A 2 10.06 -11.38 -10.49
N MET A 3 9.50 -10.61 -9.54
CA MET A 3 9.81 -10.76 -8.12
C MET A 3 8.67 -11.53 -7.47
N THR A 4 8.98 -12.61 -6.75
CA THR A 4 7.95 -13.36 -6.02
C THR A 4 7.59 -12.57 -4.76
N LEU A 5 6.52 -11.81 -4.84
CA LEU A 5 5.97 -11.05 -3.73
C LEU A 5 4.95 -11.90 -2.97
N PRO A 6 4.89 -11.79 -1.63
CA PRO A 6 3.76 -12.25 -0.86
C PRO A 6 2.44 -11.70 -1.42
N PRO A 7 1.34 -12.49 -1.42
CA PRO A 7 0.06 -12.08 -1.98
C PRO A 7 -0.43 -10.67 -1.58
N PRO A 8 -0.34 -10.22 -0.32
CA PRO A 8 -0.79 -8.87 0.06
C PRO A 8 0.09 -7.76 -0.54
N LEU A 9 1.40 -7.99 -0.70
CA LEU A 9 2.31 -7.02 -1.30
C LEU A 9 2.11 -6.91 -2.81
N ASP A 10 1.90 -8.05 -3.49
CA ASP A 10 1.59 -8.08 -4.92
C ASP A 10 0.27 -7.36 -5.23
N ALA A 11 -0.77 -7.60 -4.43
CA ALA A 11 -2.06 -6.93 -4.56
C ALA A 11 -1.95 -5.41 -4.35
N TYR A 12 -1.22 -4.98 -3.31
CA TYR A 12 -0.97 -3.57 -3.05
C TYR A 12 -0.21 -2.88 -4.20
N LEU A 13 0.89 -3.47 -4.66
CA LEU A 13 1.70 -2.89 -5.75
C LEU A 13 0.93 -2.84 -7.07
N LYS A 14 0.16 -3.88 -7.39
CA LYS A 14 -0.76 -3.84 -8.55
C LYS A 14 -1.74 -2.70 -8.42
N ALA A 15 -2.40 -2.54 -7.27
CA ALA A 15 -3.34 -1.44 -7.07
C ALA A 15 -2.66 -0.07 -7.18
N GLU A 16 -1.41 0.07 -6.70
CA GLU A 16 -0.62 1.30 -6.87
C GLU A 16 -0.30 1.63 -8.34
N THR A 17 -0.09 0.63 -9.19
CA THR A 17 0.11 0.85 -10.64
C THR A 17 -1.17 1.21 -11.40
N THR A 18 -2.35 0.97 -10.82
CA THR A 18 -3.63 1.33 -11.43
C THR A 18 -4.19 2.62 -10.84
N SER A 19 -5.14 3.25 -11.52
CA SER A 19 -5.91 4.37 -10.93
C SER A 19 -6.98 3.91 -9.94
N ASP A 20 -7.20 2.60 -9.80
CA ASP A 20 -8.22 2.04 -8.91
C ASP A 20 -7.68 1.86 -7.49
N THR A 21 -8.26 2.61 -6.56
CA THR A 21 -7.89 2.62 -5.13
C THR A 21 -8.79 1.73 -4.27
N GLY A 22 -9.89 1.21 -4.83
CA GLY A 22 -10.84 0.37 -4.10
C GLY A 22 -10.23 -0.95 -3.60
N PRO A 23 -9.55 -1.74 -4.46
CA PRO A 23 -8.93 -3.02 -4.06
C PRO A 23 -7.80 -2.86 -3.04
N LEU A 24 -7.15 -1.70 -3.01
CA LEU A 24 -6.00 -1.43 -2.15
C LEU A 24 -6.38 -1.47 -0.67
N ALA A 25 -7.55 -0.95 -0.30
CA ALA A 25 -8.01 -0.98 1.09
C ALA A 25 -8.23 -2.41 1.61
N ASN A 26 -8.60 -3.35 0.72
CA ASN A 26 -8.76 -4.75 1.08
C ASN A 26 -7.42 -5.46 1.36
N CYS A 27 -6.29 -4.81 1.07
CA CYS A 27 -4.96 -5.32 1.42
C CYS A 27 -4.59 -5.03 2.89
N PHE A 28 -5.39 -4.23 3.59
CA PHE A 28 -5.13 -3.80 4.96
C PHE A 28 -6.05 -4.51 5.97
N ALA A 29 -5.55 -4.70 7.18
CA ALA A 29 -6.37 -5.11 8.32
C ALA A 29 -7.31 -3.97 8.75
N ALA A 30 -8.39 -4.30 9.47
CA ALA A 30 -9.38 -3.33 9.92
C ALA A 30 -8.78 -2.22 10.81
N ASP A 31 -7.76 -2.58 11.60
CA ASP A 31 -7.00 -1.73 12.51
C ASP A 31 -5.65 -1.29 11.93
N ALA A 32 -5.48 -1.38 10.60
CA ALA A 32 -4.24 -0.97 9.96
C ALA A 32 -3.95 0.52 10.17
N VAL A 33 -2.66 0.80 10.31
CA VAL A 33 -2.13 2.15 10.46
C VAL A 33 -1.13 2.42 9.35
N VAL A 34 -1.38 3.49 8.60
CA VAL A 34 -0.45 4.03 7.60
C VAL A 34 0.15 5.31 8.14
N ARG A 35 1.47 5.46 8.02
CA ARG A 35 2.16 6.69 8.37
C ARG A 35 2.85 7.26 7.14
N ASP A 36 2.34 8.39 6.67
CA ASP A 36 2.77 9.03 5.41
C ASP A 36 2.73 10.55 5.55
N GLU A 37 3.68 11.26 4.92
CA GLU A 37 3.79 12.73 4.96
C GLU A 37 3.70 13.35 6.38
N GLY A 38 4.22 12.65 7.40
CA GLY A 38 4.14 13.10 8.80
C GLY A 38 2.75 12.96 9.45
N ARG A 39 1.80 12.31 8.76
CA ARG A 39 0.45 12.01 9.24
C ARG A 39 0.34 10.53 9.63
N THR A 40 -0.48 10.26 10.63
CA THR A 40 -0.92 8.90 10.99
C THR A 40 -2.35 8.73 10.53
N ILE A 41 -2.61 7.67 9.77
CA ILE A 41 -3.90 7.36 9.14
C ILE A 41 -4.32 5.99 9.64
N GLU A 42 -5.42 5.94 10.38
CA GLU A 42 -5.84 4.75 11.12
C GLU A 42 -7.21 4.28 10.61
N GLY A 43 -7.30 2.98 10.30
CA GLY A 43 -8.52 2.35 9.83
C GLY A 43 -8.75 2.46 8.32
N LEU A 44 -9.52 1.50 7.79
CA LEU A 44 -9.72 1.31 6.35
C LEU A 44 -10.30 2.53 5.62
N GLU A 45 -11.29 3.21 6.22
CA GLU A 45 -11.90 4.40 5.61
C GLU A 45 -10.89 5.55 5.47
N ALA A 46 -10.07 5.76 6.50
CA ALA A 46 -9.05 6.80 6.48
C ALA A 46 -7.96 6.47 5.46
N ILE A 47 -7.56 5.21 5.35
CA ILE A 47 -6.57 4.73 4.36
C ILE A 47 -7.11 4.91 2.94
N GLN A 48 -8.39 4.61 2.68
CA GLN A 48 -9.03 4.86 1.38
C GLN A 48 -9.01 6.36 1.01
N ALA A 49 -9.42 7.21 1.95
CA ALA A 49 -9.44 8.65 1.74
C ALA A 49 -8.03 9.21 1.46
N TRP A 50 -7.04 8.77 2.25
CA TRP A 50 -5.64 9.12 2.05
C TRP A 50 -5.16 8.72 0.66
N LYS A 51 -5.36 7.46 0.23
CA LYS A 51 -4.88 7.03 -1.10
C LYS A 51 -5.50 7.81 -2.24
N LYS A 52 -6.80 8.11 -2.15
CA LYS A 52 -7.48 8.93 -3.16
C LYS A 52 -6.89 10.34 -3.22
N ASP A 53 -6.62 10.96 -2.07
CA ASP A 53 -5.98 12.29 -1.99
C ASP A 53 -4.54 12.25 -2.52
N SER A 54 -3.72 11.27 -2.11
CA SER A 54 -2.33 11.12 -2.58
C SER A 54 -2.23 10.93 -4.09
N LYS A 55 -3.06 10.06 -4.69
CA LYS A 55 -3.09 9.87 -6.16
C LYS A 55 -3.65 11.09 -6.92
N ALA A 56 -4.54 11.87 -6.30
CA ALA A 56 -5.04 13.10 -6.90
C ALA A 56 -4.01 14.23 -6.85
N ARG A 57 -3.24 14.32 -5.76
CA ARG A 57 -2.19 15.33 -5.56
C ARG A 57 -0.93 15.04 -6.36
N TYR A 58 -0.59 13.77 -6.50
CA TYR A 58 0.67 13.32 -7.08
C TYR A 58 0.42 12.28 -8.16
N GLN A 59 0.86 12.55 -9.39
CA GLN A 59 0.94 11.55 -10.46
C GLN A 59 2.23 10.73 -10.29
N TYR A 60 2.29 9.95 -9.22
CA TYR A 60 3.47 9.15 -8.89
C TYR A 60 3.41 7.75 -9.51
N ASN A 61 4.57 7.20 -9.85
CA ASN A 61 4.73 5.80 -10.24
C ASN A 61 5.49 5.05 -9.13
N VAL A 62 5.04 3.84 -8.80
CA VAL A 62 5.70 2.99 -7.81
C VAL A 62 6.37 1.83 -8.53
N GLU A 63 7.69 1.75 -8.42
CA GLU A 63 8.47 0.63 -8.93
C GLU A 63 9.14 -0.11 -7.78
N PRO A 64 8.75 -1.38 -7.50
CA PRO A 64 9.41 -2.18 -6.48
C PRO A 64 10.84 -2.51 -6.93
N LEU A 65 11.82 -2.19 -6.08
CA LEU A 65 13.26 -2.39 -6.36
C LEU A 65 13.82 -3.65 -5.71
N ASP A 66 13.39 -3.97 -4.48
CA ASP A 66 13.85 -5.11 -3.71
C ASP A 66 12.76 -5.61 -2.74
N VAL A 67 12.83 -6.87 -2.32
CA VAL A 67 11.98 -7.44 -1.28
C VAL A 67 12.82 -8.29 -0.32
N SER A 68 12.78 -7.95 0.96
CA SER A 68 13.43 -8.71 2.03
C SER A 68 12.41 -9.03 3.12
N GLN A 69 12.54 -10.22 3.71
CA GLN A 69 11.77 -10.63 4.85
C GLN A 69 12.70 -10.63 6.06
N ASP A 70 12.45 -9.74 7.01
CA ASP A 70 13.10 -9.83 8.32
C ASP A 70 12.43 -10.96 9.08
N VAL A 71 13.03 -12.15 9.02
CA VAL A 71 12.56 -13.29 9.79
C VAL A 71 13.03 -13.05 11.21
N ALA A 72 12.14 -12.56 12.09
CA ALA A 72 12.43 -12.49 13.50
C ALA A 72 12.91 -13.88 13.97
N PRO A 73 14.03 -13.98 14.73
CA PRO A 73 14.51 -15.26 15.20
C PRO A 73 13.43 -15.97 16.03
N PRO A 74 13.37 -17.31 15.97
CA PRO A 74 12.34 -18.11 16.64
C PRO A 74 12.32 -17.91 18.16
#